data_AF-A0A523BKM5-F1
#
_entry.id   AF-A0A523BKM5-F1
#
_cell.length_a   1.000
_cell.length_b   1.000
_cell.length_c   1.000
_cell.angle_alpha   90.00
_cell.angle_beta   90.00
_cell.angle_gamma   90.00
#
_symmetry.space_group_name_H-M   'P 1'
#
loop_
_entity.id
_entity.type
_entity.pdbx_description
1 polymer ?
#
loop_
_entity_poly.entity_id
_entity_poly.type
_entity_poly.pdbx_seq_one_letter_code
_entity_poly.pdbx_strand_id
1 'polypeptide(L)'
;MVYLVLSGALPSMYQRQEAALPKTNIAIINFINNTNAGDSWNVTIRNNGPVSLQVGGKDKWQVFVDDKPASITAIYAKTATGDVDVTYNPSYNIQVNGVIVIKVGISLSTTLPHTVKVFGPQATQAFAGWSPKS
;
A
#
# COMPACT_ATOMS: atom_id res chain seq x y z
N MET A 1 0.05 44.99 40.46
CA MET A 1 -1.09 44.36 39.76
C MET A 1 -0.61 43.94 38.39
N VAL A 2 -0.72 42.64 38.08
CA VAL A 2 -0.27 42.02 36.83
C VAL A 2 -1.46 41.99 35.86
N TYR A 3 -1.26 42.46 34.63
CA TYR A 3 -2.15 42.13 33.52
C TYR A 3 -1.41 41.17 32.59
N LEU A 4 -1.95 39.97 32.49
CA LEU A 4 -1.45 38.83 31.73
C LEU A 4 -1.60 39.11 30.22
N VAL A 5 -0.53 38.84 29.47
CA VAL A 5 -0.49 38.81 28.00
C VAL A 5 -1.36 37.65 27.50
N LEU A 6 -2.34 37.94 26.65
CA LEU A 6 -3.19 36.94 26.00
C LEU A 6 -3.15 37.14 24.48
N SER A 7 -2.03 36.79 23.86
CA SER A 7 -1.89 36.71 22.41
C SER A 7 -0.80 35.70 22.03
N GLY A 8 -1.03 34.41 22.27
CA GLY A 8 -0.01 33.39 22.01
C GLY A 8 -0.49 31.99 21.64
N ALA A 9 -1.80 31.75 21.52
CA ALA A 9 -2.30 30.45 21.10
C ALA A 9 -3.30 30.68 19.97
N LEU A 10 -2.90 30.42 18.71
CA LEU A 10 -3.74 30.10 17.53
C LEU A 10 -2.96 30.23 16.20
N PRO A 11 -1.70 29.73 16.09
CA PRO A 11 -1.30 29.13 14.80
C PRO A 11 -0.84 27.67 14.89
N SER A 12 -0.45 27.20 16.07
CA SER A 12 0.22 25.89 16.24
C SER A 12 -0.74 24.68 16.19
N MET A 13 -2.04 24.89 16.42
CA MET A 13 -3.00 23.77 16.43
C MET A 13 -3.41 23.32 15.02
N TYR A 14 -3.45 24.23 14.03
CA TYR A 14 -3.83 23.88 12.66
C TYR A 14 -2.80 22.95 11.98
N GLN A 15 -1.49 23.13 12.24
CA GLN A 15 -0.46 22.25 11.68
C GLN A 15 -0.44 20.85 12.31
N ARG A 16 -0.77 20.71 13.60
CA ARG A 16 -0.85 19.38 14.24
C ARG A 16 -2.08 18.59 13.82
N GLN A 17 -3.16 19.27 13.42
CA GLN A 17 -4.40 18.61 13.03
C GLN A 17 -4.35 18.04 11.60
N GLU A 18 -3.63 18.69 10.67
CA GLU A 18 -3.34 18.12 9.35
C GLU A 18 -2.37 16.93 9.40
N ALA A 19 -1.52 16.84 10.43
CA ALA A 19 -0.67 15.68 10.67
C ALA A 19 -1.45 14.46 11.22
N ALA A 20 -2.70 14.64 11.64
CA ALA A 20 -3.55 13.63 12.28
C ALA A 20 -4.70 13.12 11.39
N LEU A 21 -4.83 13.61 10.16
CA LEU A 21 -5.72 12.98 9.18
C LEU A 21 -4.97 11.76 8.62
N PRO A 22 -5.56 10.54 8.63
CA PRO A 22 -4.88 9.36 8.12
C PRO A 22 -4.52 9.60 6.64
N LYS A 23 -3.24 9.90 6.41
CA LYS A 23 -2.63 10.07 5.10
C LYS A 23 -2.76 8.73 4.40
N THR A 24 -3.73 8.61 3.50
CA THR A 24 -3.89 7.48 2.55
C THR A 24 -3.76 6.09 3.19
N ASN A 25 -4.88 5.40 3.43
CA ASN A 25 -4.84 4.04 3.95
C ASN A 25 -4.85 3.03 2.80
N ILE A 26 -4.10 1.93 2.91
CA ILE A 26 -4.14 0.83 1.94
C ILE A 26 -4.50 -0.47 2.65
N ALA A 27 -5.15 -1.38 1.94
CA ALA A 27 -5.46 -2.71 2.45
C ALA A 27 -5.10 -3.78 1.42
N ILE A 28 -4.46 -4.86 1.87
CA ILE A 28 -4.27 -6.05 1.05
C ILE A 28 -5.59 -6.80 1.06
N ILE A 29 -6.23 -6.92 -0.11
CA ILE A 29 -7.51 -7.62 -0.26
C ILE A 29 -7.34 -9.05 -0.75
N ASN A 30 -6.19 -9.36 -1.36
CA ASN A 30 -5.90 -10.72 -1.82
C ASN A 30 -4.39 -10.94 -1.96
N PHE A 31 -3.95 -12.17 -1.70
CA PHE A 31 -2.60 -12.65 -1.98
C PHE A 31 -2.73 -14.04 -2.59
N ILE A 32 -2.37 -14.20 -3.86
CA ILE A 32 -2.54 -15.47 -4.59
C ILE A 32 -1.32 -15.82 -5.40
N ASN A 33 -0.99 -17.11 -5.48
CA ASN A 33 0.00 -17.62 -6.41
C ASN A 33 -0.62 -17.62 -7.82
N ASN A 34 0.05 -17.02 -8.80
CA ASN A 34 -0.50 -16.84 -10.14
C ASN A 34 -0.35 -18.09 -11.03
N THR A 35 0.60 -18.97 -10.72
CA THR A 35 0.99 -20.07 -11.63
C THR A 35 0.79 -21.47 -11.06
N ASN A 36 0.32 -21.63 -9.82
CA ASN A 36 0.20 -22.93 -9.12
C ASN A 36 1.50 -23.78 -9.10
N ALA A 37 2.62 -23.24 -9.60
CA ALA A 37 3.85 -23.98 -9.89
C ALA A 37 5.10 -23.07 -9.89
N GLY A 38 5.05 -21.88 -9.31
CA GLY A 38 6.22 -20.99 -9.31
C GLY A 38 6.22 -19.91 -8.23
N ASP A 39 7.34 -19.19 -8.20
CA ASP A 39 7.67 -18.15 -7.24
C ASP A 39 6.96 -16.81 -7.53
N SER A 40 5.87 -16.80 -8.31
CA SER A 40 5.18 -15.56 -8.69
C SER A 40 3.84 -15.40 -7.99
N TRP A 41 3.74 -14.35 -7.18
CA TRP A 41 2.58 -14.06 -6.36
C TRP A 41 2.00 -12.69 -6.69
N ASN A 42 0.67 -12.58 -6.64
CA ASN A 42 -0.06 -11.34 -6.85
C ASN A 42 -0.56 -10.83 -5.50
N VAL A 43 -0.05 -9.66 -5.08
CA VAL A 43 -0.56 -8.91 -3.93
C VAL A 43 -1.54 -7.86 -4.44
N THR A 44 -2.82 -8.04 -4.14
CA THR A 44 -3.87 -7.10 -4.54
C THR A 44 -4.13 -6.10 -3.42
N ILE A 45 -3.99 -4.82 -3.72
CA ILE A 45 -4.07 -3.72 -2.75
C ILE A 45 -5.19 -2.77 -3.16
N ARG A 46 -6.01 -2.35 -2.20
CA ARG A 46 -7.02 -1.31 -2.38
C ARG A 46 -6.62 -0.05 -1.65
N ASN A 47 -6.81 1.11 -2.29
CA ASN A 47 -6.76 2.40 -1.62
C ASN A 47 -8.03 2.62 -0.80
N ASN A 48 -7.94 2.48 0.52
CA ASN A 48 -9.00 2.77 1.47
C ASN A 48 -8.84 4.17 2.10
N GLY A 49 -7.91 4.98 1.60
CA GLY A 49 -7.70 6.35 2.07
C GLY A 49 -8.79 7.32 1.63
N PRO A 50 -8.89 8.48 2.28
CA PRO A 50 -9.84 9.53 1.89
C PRO A 50 -9.44 10.27 0.61
N VAL A 51 -8.24 10.03 0.07
CA VAL A 51 -7.67 10.72 -1.10
C VAL A 51 -7.03 9.73 -2.07
N SER A 52 -6.77 10.17 -3.30
CA SER A 52 -6.02 9.38 -4.28
C SER A 52 -4.60 9.10 -3.79
N LEU A 53 -4.12 7.87 -4.01
CA LEU A 53 -2.76 7.45 -3.71
C LEU A 53 -1.90 7.55 -4.97
N GLN A 54 -0.76 8.24 -4.88
CA GLN A 54 0.22 8.24 -5.95
C GLN A 54 1.00 6.92 -5.92
N VAL A 55 0.95 6.12 -6.99
CA VAL A 55 1.63 4.81 -7.03
C VAL A 55 3.15 4.99 -7.09
N GLY A 56 3.64 6.03 -7.75
CA GLY A 56 5.06 6.42 -7.71
C GLY A 56 6.03 5.46 -8.40
N GLY A 57 5.55 4.42 -9.07
CA GLY A 57 6.35 3.37 -9.71
C GLY A 57 6.89 2.32 -8.73
N LYS A 58 7.49 1.24 -9.24
CA LYS A 58 7.91 0.07 -8.43
C LYS A 58 8.87 0.41 -7.29
N ASP A 59 9.73 1.41 -7.48
CA ASP A 59 10.79 1.76 -6.52
C ASP A 59 10.25 2.44 -5.25
N LYS A 60 8.95 2.79 -5.23
CA LYS A 60 8.25 3.35 -4.06
C LYS A 60 7.52 2.31 -3.24
N TRP A 61 7.59 1.04 -3.65
CA TRP A 61 6.95 -0.07 -2.97
C TRP A 61 7.99 -1.04 -2.43
N GLN A 62 7.68 -1.61 -1.28
CA GLN A 62 8.42 -2.70 -0.69
C GLN A 62 7.43 -3.74 -0.21
N VAL A 63 7.67 -5.00 -0.56
CA VAL A 63 6.83 -6.12 -0.11
C VAL A 63 7.70 -7.07 0.68
N PHE A 64 7.19 -7.50 1.83
CA PHE A 64 7.80 -8.52 2.66
C PHE A 64 6.82 -9.67 2.83
N VAL A 65 7.32 -10.90 2.70
CA VAL A 65 6.57 -12.10 3.05
C VAL A 65 7.39 -12.90 4.06
N ASP A 66 6.79 -13.23 5.20
CA ASP A 66 7.46 -13.84 6.36
C ASP A 66 8.77 -13.13 6.72
N ASP A 67 8.70 -11.80 6.77
CA ASP A 67 9.83 -10.91 7.05
C ASP A 67 11.01 -10.98 6.05
N LYS A 68 10.85 -11.70 4.93
CA LYS A 68 11.80 -11.71 3.81
C LYS A 68 11.37 -10.72 2.74
N PRO A 69 12.28 -9.90 2.20
CA PRO A 69 11.94 -9.00 1.10
C PRO A 69 11.59 -9.80 -0.16
N ALA A 70 10.47 -9.46 -0.78
CA ALA A 70 10.01 -10.02 -2.04
C ALA A 70 10.32 -9.07 -3.20
N SER A 71 10.79 -9.60 -4.33
CA SER A 71 11.15 -8.79 -5.49
C SER A 71 9.91 -8.35 -6.26
N ILE A 72 9.70 -7.05 -6.47
CA ILE A 72 8.55 -6.55 -7.24
C ILE A 72 8.88 -6.63 -8.73
N THR A 73 8.12 -7.44 -9.47
CA THR A 73 8.30 -7.64 -10.92
C THR A 73 7.47 -6.68 -11.75
N ALA A 74 6.23 -6.40 -11.32
CA ALA A 74 5.32 -5.51 -12.02
C ALA A 74 4.23 -4.95 -11.09
N ILE A 75 3.65 -3.80 -11.47
CA ILE A 75 2.48 -3.22 -10.81
C ILE A 75 1.42 -2.92 -11.86
N TYR A 76 0.23 -3.49 -11.68
CA TYR A 76 -0.92 -3.26 -12.55
C TYR A 76 -2.02 -2.53 -11.79
N ALA A 77 -2.57 -1.47 -12.37
CA ALA A 77 -3.77 -0.83 -11.86
C ALA A 77 -5.01 -1.45 -12.48
N LYS A 78 -6.00 -1.79 -11.64
CA LYS A 78 -7.31 -2.26 -12.09
C LYS A 78 -8.17 -1.04 -12.46
N THR A 79 -8.60 -0.98 -13.72
CA THR A 79 -9.51 0.06 -14.21
C THR A 79 -10.76 -0.57 -14.83
N ALA A 80 -11.80 0.23 -15.07
CA ALA A 80 -13.03 -0.25 -15.71
C ALA A 80 -12.80 -0.77 -17.14
N THR A 81 -11.78 -0.26 -17.83
CA THR A 81 -11.43 -0.62 -19.21
C THR A 81 -10.38 -1.73 -19.30
N GLY A 82 -9.93 -2.28 -18.16
CA GLY A 82 -8.92 -3.33 -18.09
C GLY A 82 -7.76 -3.03 -17.15
N ASP A 83 -6.77 -3.91 -17.14
CA ASP A 83 -5.56 -3.75 -16.34
C ASP A 83 -4.55 -2.85 -17.07
N VAL A 84 -4.02 -1.84 -16.38
CA VAL A 84 -3.00 -0.92 -16.92
C VAL A 84 -1.69 -1.17 -16.21
N ASP A 85 -0.61 -1.39 -16.96
CA ASP A 85 0.74 -1.49 -16.39
C ASP A 85 1.22 -0.10 -15.94
N VAL A 86 1.52 0.03 -14.66
CA VAL A 86 1.96 1.27 -14.01
C VAL A 86 3.32 1.10 -13.33
N THR A 87 4.03 0.01 -13.64
CA THR A 87 5.32 -0.36 -13.02
C THR A 87 6.33 0.77 -13.08
N TYR A 88 6.36 1.51 -14.20
CA TYR A 88 7.29 2.61 -14.46
C TYR A 88 6.59 3.95 -14.66
N ASN A 89 5.35 4.09 -14.17
CA ASN A 89 4.59 5.34 -14.28
C ASN A 89 4.56 6.08 -12.93
N PRO A 90 5.52 7.00 -12.67
CA PRO A 90 5.63 7.70 -11.39
C PRO A 90 4.48 8.69 -11.14
N SER A 91 3.78 9.11 -12.19
CA SER A 91 2.66 10.07 -12.12
C SER A 91 1.30 9.39 -12.01
N TYR A 92 1.24 8.05 -12.03
CA TYR A 92 -0.03 7.35 -11.94
C TYR A 92 -0.60 7.42 -10.53
N ASN A 93 -1.87 7.83 -10.45
CA ASN A 93 -2.61 7.94 -9.20
C ASN A 93 -3.79 6.96 -9.21
N ILE A 94 -3.96 6.23 -8.12
CA ILE A 94 -5.13 5.38 -7.89
C ILE A 94 -6.15 6.17 -7.08
N GLN A 95 -7.39 6.23 -7.56
CA GLN A 95 -8.48 6.92 -6.87
C GLN A 95 -8.82 6.21 -5.55
N VAL A 96 -9.65 6.85 -4.72
CA VAL A 96 -10.25 6.22 -3.55
C VAL A 96 -11.01 4.95 -3.99
N ASN A 97 -10.87 3.86 -3.25
CA ASN A 97 -11.33 2.51 -3.59
C ASN A 97 -10.71 1.89 -4.84
N GLY A 98 -9.74 2.57 -5.48
CA GLY A 98 -8.97 2.03 -6.58
C GLY A 98 -8.13 0.82 -6.14
N VAL A 99 -7.89 -0.10 -7.07
CA VAL A 99 -7.18 -1.36 -6.80
C VAL A 99 -5.94 -1.46 -7.67
N ILE A 100 -4.84 -1.90 -7.09
CA ILE A 100 -3.62 -2.29 -7.79
C ILE A 100 -3.26 -3.74 -7.48
N VAL A 101 -2.52 -4.36 -8.37
CA VAL A 101 -1.92 -5.67 -8.21
C VAL A 101 -0.42 -5.53 -8.33
N ILE A 102 0.29 -5.79 -7.25
CA ILE A 102 1.74 -5.88 -7.22
C ILE A 102 2.11 -7.34 -7.46
N LYS A 103 2.77 -7.62 -8.57
CA LYS A 103 3.37 -8.93 -8.83
C LYS A 103 4.72 -9.00 -8.12
N VAL A 104 4.91 -10.04 -7.32
CA VAL A 104 6.14 -10.28 -6.58
C VAL A 104 6.72 -11.64 -6.91
N GLY A 105 8.05 -11.70 -6.97
CA GLY A 105 8.86 -12.90 -7.09
C GLY A 105 9.38 -13.32 -5.71
N ILE A 106 8.87 -14.43 -5.18
CA ILE A 106 9.33 -15.07 -3.94
C ILE A 106 8.93 -16.54 -3.90
N SER A 107 9.86 -17.40 -3.46
CA SER A 107 9.60 -18.81 -3.26
C SER A 107 8.98 -19.05 -1.88
N LEU A 108 7.76 -19.60 -1.86
CA LEU A 108 6.95 -19.78 -0.67
C LEU A 108 6.27 -21.16 -0.70
N SER A 109 5.97 -21.70 0.47
CA SER A 109 5.25 -22.96 0.59
C SER A 109 3.76 -22.74 0.33
N THR A 110 3.18 -23.42 -0.64
CA THR A 110 1.73 -23.31 -0.89
C THR A 110 0.89 -24.06 0.15
N THR A 111 1.50 -24.75 1.11
CA THR A 111 0.84 -25.58 2.12
C THR A 111 0.91 -25.01 3.54
N LEU A 112 1.62 -23.90 3.75
CA LEU A 112 1.74 -23.24 5.05
C LEU A 112 1.17 -21.81 5.00
N PRO A 113 0.63 -21.31 6.12
CA PRO A 113 0.23 -19.90 6.20
C PRO A 113 1.45 -18.98 6.15
N HIS A 114 1.25 -17.80 5.56
CA HIS A 114 2.27 -16.78 5.35
C HIS A 114 1.76 -15.40 5.78
N THR A 115 2.67 -14.53 6.16
CA THR A 115 2.35 -13.13 6.49
C THR A 115 2.87 -12.21 5.40
N VAL A 116 2.05 -11.29 4.93
CA VAL A 116 2.41 -10.32 3.89
C VAL A 116 2.33 -8.92 4.46
N LYS A 117 3.41 -8.16 4.31
CA LYS A 117 3.50 -6.75 4.66
C LYS A 117 3.85 -5.98 3.40
N VAL A 118 3.12 -4.91 3.13
CA VAL A 118 3.41 -3.99 2.02
C VAL A 118 3.61 -2.61 2.58
N PHE A 119 4.71 -1.99 2.21
CA PHE A 119 4.99 -0.59 2.42
C PHE A 119 4.92 0.10 1.06
N GLY A 120 4.12 1.15 1.01
CA GLY A 120 3.90 1.93 -0.20
C GLY A 120 4.37 3.38 -0.06
N PRO A 121 4.13 4.18 -1.11
CA PRO A 121 4.39 5.61 -1.09
C PRO A 121 3.59 6.31 0.00
N GLN A 122 3.96 7.55 0.31
CA GLN A 122 3.26 8.40 1.30
C GLN A 122 3.14 7.77 2.71
N ALA A 123 4.10 6.91 3.08
CA ALA A 123 4.13 6.16 4.35
C ALA A 123 2.91 5.24 4.54
N THR A 124 2.32 4.77 3.44
CA THR A 124 1.23 3.80 3.49
C THR A 124 1.75 2.42 3.83
N GLN A 125 0.98 1.67 4.62
CA GLN A 125 1.31 0.30 4.99
C GLN A 125 0.06 -0.58 5.03
N ALA A 126 0.20 -1.83 4.63
CA ALA A 126 -0.81 -2.86 4.80
C ALA A 126 -0.18 -4.16 5.30
N PHE A 127 -0.94 -4.87 6.11
CA PHE A 127 -0.60 -6.18 6.63
C PHE A 127 -1.76 -7.13 6.37
N ALA A 128 -1.46 -8.35 5.94
CA ALA A 128 -2.42 -9.43 5.83
C ALA A 128 -1.78 -10.78 6.13
N GLY A 129 -2.53 -11.66 6.76
CA GLY A 129 -2.23 -13.09 6.80
C GLY A 129 -2.83 -13.77 5.58
N TRP A 130 -2.06 -14.68 4.98
CA TRP A 130 -2.52 -15.60 3.96
C TRP A 130 -2.50 -17.02 4.51
N SER A 131 -3.54 -17.78 4.25
CA SER A 131 -3.57 -19.21 4.52
C SER A 131 -3.87 -19.97 3.23
N PRO A 132 -3.22 -21.13 3.01
CA PRO A 132 -3.62 -22.06 1.96
C PRO A 132 -5.11 -22.38 2.07
N LYS A 133 -5.78 -22.53 0.94
CA LYS A 133 -7.13 -23.07 0.93
C LYS A 133 -7.00 -24.57 1.21
N SER A 134 -7.53 -25.02 2.36
CA SER A 134 -7.62 -26.43 2.74
C SER A 134 -8.47 -27.23 1.75
#